data_AF-K1U9Z1-F1
#
_entry.id   AF-K1U9Z1-F1
#
_cell.length_a   1.000
_cell.length_b   1.000
_cell.length_c   1.000
_cell.angle_alpha   90.00
_cell.angle_beta   90.00
_cell.angle_gamma   90.00
#
_symmetry.space_group_name_H-M   'P 1'
#
loop_
_entity.id
_entity.type
_entity.pdbx_description
1 polymer ?
#
loop_
_entity_poly.entity_id
_entity_poly.type
_entity_poly.pdbx_seq_one_letter_code
_entity_poly.pdbx_strand_id
1 'polypeptide(L)'
;NAYELMEFLRRSEPLSQVFKKYTEKKGTEDTPNVLIGRENLFRELQNSSMIFGEYKVGGRDSGTIGIIGPTRLDYSRLIPSLKYLTDIVSRILSHNIDD
;
A
#
# COMPACT_ATOMS: atom_id res chain seq x y z
N ASN A 1 19.38 -4.39 -0.69
CA ASN A 1 19.36 -5.34 -1.84
C ASN A 1 18.02 -6.09 -1.84
N ALA A 2 17.67 -6.91 -2.84
CA ALA A 2 16.38 -7.60 -2.88
C ALA A 2 16.15 -8.58 -1.70
N TYR A 3 17.23 -9.18 -1.19
CA TYR A 3 17.19 -10.07 -0.03
C TYR A 3 16.78 -9.33 1.26
N GLU A 4 17.38 -8.18 1.54
CA GLU A 4 17.02 -7.33 2.69
C GLU A 4 15.57 -6.88 2.64
N LEU A 5 15.07 -6.55 1.43
CA LEU A 5 13.66 -6.21 1.23
C LEU A 5 12.75 -7.39 1.58
N MET A 6 13.07 -8.60 1.10
CA MET A 6 12.25 -9.78 1.39
C MET A 6 12.29 -10.17 2.87
N GLU A 7 13.46 -10.10 3.51
CA GLU A 7 13.58 -10.32 4.96
C GLU A 7 12.83 -9.28 5.76
N PHE A 8 12.82 -8.02 5.31
CA PHE A 8 11.99 -6.98 5.89
C PHE A 8 10.50 -7.34 5.80
N LEU A 9 10.01 -7.72 4.60
CA LEU A 9 8.59 -8.06 4.37
C LEU A 9 8.12 -9.29 5.15
N ARG A 10 9.03 -10.19 5.52
CA ARG A 10 8.73 -11.35 6.36
C ARG A 10 8.46 -10.97 7.82
N ARG A 11 8.88 -9.78 8.26
CA ARG A 11 8.72 -9.31 9.64
C ARG A 11 7.42 -8.50 9.75
N SER A 12 6.47 -8.99 10.55
CA SER A 12 5.17 -8.33 10.75
C SER A 12 5.27 -6.97 11.44
N GLU A 13 6.12 -6.84 12.46
CA GLU A 13 6.22 -5.62 13.28
C GLU A 13 6.76 -4.40 12.51
N PRO A 14 7.87 -4.46 11.75
CA PRO A 14 8.30 -3.34 10.92
C PRO A 14 7.28 -3.01 9.82
N LEU A 15 6.65 -4.03 9.23
CA LEU A 15 5.69 -3.84 8.17
C LEU A 15 4.41 -3.15 8.67
N SER A 16 3.95 -3.46 9.89
CA SER A 16 2.81 -2.79 10.52
C SER A 16 3.06 -1.28 10.71
N GLN A 17 4.30 -0.90 11.05
CA GLN A 17 4.70 0.50 11.19
C GLN A 17 4.70 1.26 9.86
N VAL A 18 5.03 0.58 8.75
CA VAL A 18 4.89 1.16 7.41
C VAL A 18 3.43 1.46 7.12
N PHE A 19 2.53 0.51 7.39
CA PHE A 19 1.09 0.71 7.18
C PHE A 19 0.51 1.78 8.09
N LYS A 20 0.91 1.84 9.36
CA LYS A 20 0.47 2.88 10.29
C LYS A 20 0.86 4.27 9.80
N LYS A 21 2.13 4.46 9.41
CA LYS A 21 2.63 5.72 8.83
C LYS A 21 1.85 6.11 7.57
N TYR A 22 1.43 5.12 6.79
CA TYR A 22 0.59 5.33 5.62
C TYR A 22 -0.82 5.81 6.00
N THR A 23 -1.52 5.11 6.90
CA THR A 23 -2.88 5.46 7.34
C THR A 23 -2.94 6.82 8.04
N GLU A 24 -1.91 7.21 8.79
CA GLU A 24 -1.81 8.52 9.44
C GLU A 24 -1.71 9.69 8.44
N LYS A 25 -1.25 9.45 7.21
CA LYS A 25 -1.08 10.49 6.18
C LYS A 25 -2.42 10.85 5.47
N LYS A 26 -3.51 10.13 5.77
CA LYS A 26 -4.87 10.23 5.17
C LYS A 26 -5.64 11.52 5.52
N GLY A 27 -4.95 12.61 5.86
CA GLY A 27 -5.57 13.88 6.25
C GLY A 27 -6.11 14.73 5.09
N THR A 28 -5.87 14.35 3.83
CA THR A 28 -6.40 15.04 2.64
C THR A 28 -6.75 14.02 1.56
N GLU A 29 -7.99 14.06 1.07
CA GLU A 29 -8.60 13.01 0.24
C GLU A 29 -7.97 12.81 -1.16
N ASP A 30 -6.98 13.62 -1.55
CA ASP A 30 -6.46 13.67 -2.93
C ASP A 30 -4.96 13.38 -3.10
N THR A 31 -4.21 13.07 -2.04
CA THR A 31 -2.77 12.78 -2.21
C THR A 31 -2.56 11.31 -2.56
N PRO A 32 -1.95 10.96 -3.71
CA PRO A 32 -1.62 9.58 -4.00
C PRO A 32 -0.65 9.01 -2.95
N ASN A 33 -0.99 7.82 -2.49
CA ASN A 33 -0.38 7.11 -1.36
C ASN A 33 0.98 6.51 -1.73
N VAL A 34 1.96 7.37 -2.01
CA VAL A 34 3.29 6.96 -2.46
C VAL A 34 4.33 7.31 -1.41
N LEU A 35 5.24 6.37 -1.13
CA LEU A 35 6.48 6.59 -0.40
C LEU A 35 7.66 6.26 -1.32
N ILE A 36 8.55 7.22 -1.55
CA ILE A 36 9.64 7.12 -2.51
C ILE A 36 10.97 7.16 -1.78
N GLY A 37 11.73 6.07 -1.88
CA GLY A 37 13.10 5.98 -1.41
C GLY A 37 13.27 6.46 0.04
N ARG A 38 13.91 7.62 0.24
CA ARG A 38 14.21 8.19 1.56
C ARG A 38 12.98 8.61 2.37
N GLU A 39 11.79 8.67 1.77
CA GLU A 39 10.54 8.87 2.49
C GLU A 39 10.13 7.64 3.31
N ASN A 40 10.66 6.46 2.96
CA ASN A 40 10.43 5.24 3.70
C ASN A 40 11.09 5.27 5.08
N LEU A 41 10.39 4.73 6.07
CA LEU A 41 10.83 4.71 7.47
C LEU A 41 12.06 3.81 7.69
N PHE A 42 12.13 2.70 6.97
CA PHE A 42 13.15 1.67 7.14
C PHE A 42 14.20 1.73 6.04
N ARG A 43 15.47 1.52 6.40
CA ARG A 43 16.60 1.59 5.45
C ARG A 43 16.45 0.57 4.33
N GLU A 44 15.92 -0.61 4.65
CA GLU A 44 15.66 -1.72 3.74
C GLU A 44 14.73 -1.32 2.58
N LEU A 45 13.90 -0.29 2.79
CA LEU A 45 12.94 0.25 1.83
C LEU A 45 13.45 1.50 1.11
N GLN A 46 14.59 2.08 1.50
CA GLN A 46 15.05 3.36 0.95
C GLN A 46 15.50 3.33 -0.52
N ASN A 47 15.62 2.12 -1.10
CA ASN A 47 15.89 1.92 -2.52
C ASN A 47 14.64 1.51 -3.32
N SER A 48 13.47 1.63 -2.71
CA SER A 48 12.19 1.23 -3.29
C SER A 48 11.18 2.38 -3.28
N SER A 49 10.23 2.31 -4.20
CA SER A 49 8.96 3.04 -4.12
C SER A 49 7.88 2.08 -3.63
N MET A 50 6.98 2.60 -2.81
CA MET A 50 5.79 1.90 -2.35
C MET A 50 4.55 2.70 -2.73
N ILE A 51 3.56 2.06 -3.34
CA ILE A 51 2.27 2.65 -3.69
C ILE A 51 1.20 1.86 -2.94
N PHE A 52 0.34 2.52 -2.16
CA PHE A 52 -0.68 1.85 -1.35
C PHE A 52 -2.10 2.18 -1.81
N GLY A 53 -3.02 1.25 -1.63
CA GLY A 53 -4.45 1.44 -1.82
C GLY A 53 -5.23 0.63 -0.80
N GLU A 54 -6.33 1.17 -0.31
CA GLU A 54 -7.18 0.51 0.68
C GLU A 54 -8.36 -0.17 0.02
N TYR A 55 -8.71 -1.35 0.51
CA TYR A 55 -9.97 -1.99 0.17
C TYR A 55 -10.88 -2.03 1.41
N LYS A 56 -12.18 -2.00 1.14
CA LYS A 56 -13.22 -2.01 2.16
C LYS A 56 -14.08 -3.25 2.02
N VAL A 57 -14.50 -3.80 3.15
CA VAL A 57 -15.34 -5.00 3.20
C VAL A 57 -16.54 -4.68 4.09
N GLY A 58 -17.75 -4.73 3.53
CA GLY A 58 -18.98 -4.32 4.22
C GLY A 58 -18.92 -2.87 4.73
N GLY A 59 -18.37 -1.95 3.93
CA GLY A 59 -18.25 -0.53 4.29
C GLY A 59 -17.18 -0.18 5.32
N ARG A 60 -16.44 -1.16 5.86
CA ARG A 60 -15.37 -0.96 6.85
C ARG A 60 -14.00 -1.00 6.19
N ASP A 61 -13.10 -0.11 6.62
CA ASP A 61 -11.68 -0.15 6.23
C ASP A 61 -11.11 -1.52 6.66
N SER A 62 -10.76 -2.36 5.69
CA SER A 62 -10.51 -3.79 5.94
C SER A 62 -9.06 -4.22 5.70
N GLY A 63 -8.34 -3.50 4.85
CA GLY A 63 -6.94 -3.78 4.61
C GLY A 63 -6.33 -2.87 3.53
N THR A 64 -5.04 -3.09 3.28
CA THR A 64 -4.24 -2.33 2.32
C THR A 64 -3.58 -3.27 1.33
N ILE A 65 -3.56 -2.88 0.06
CA ILE A 65 -2.81 -3.51 -1.03
C ILE A 65 -1.68 -2.55 -1.42
N GLY A 66 -0.47 -3.09 -1.55
CA GLY A 66 0.72 -2.30 -1.86
C GLY A 66 1.46 -2.82 -3.10
N ILE A 67 1.99 -1.90 -3.89
CA ILE A 67 2.97 -2.19 -4.96
C ILE A 67 4.33 -1.75 -4.44
N ILE A 68 5.34 -2.63 -4.54
CA ILE A 68 6.74 -2.32 -4.22
C ILE A 68 7.55 -2.45 -5.50
N GLY A 69 8.33 -1.44 -5.82
CA GLY A 69 9.19 -1.44 -7.00
C GLY A 69 10.41 -0.52 -6.84
N PRO A 70 11.24 -0.36 -7.88
CA PRO A 70 12.36 0.57 -7.85
C PRO A 70 11.91 2.04 -7.62
N THR A 71 12.86 2.92 -7.32
CA THR A 71 12.57 4.36 -7.08
C THR A 71 11.96 5.08 -8.29
N ARG A 72 12.08 4.52 -9.50
CA ARG A 72 11.45 5.04 -10.72
C ARG A 72 10.39 4.07 -11.22
N LEU A 73 9.13 4.46 -11.10
CA LEU A 73 7.95 3.73 -11.60
C LEU A 73 7.10 4.64 -12.49
N ASP A 74 6.26 4.03 -13.32
CA ASP A 74 5.19 4.74 -14.05
C ASP A 74 3.99 4.96 -13.12
N TYR A 75 4.07 6.00 -12.29
CA TYR A 75 3.04 6.32 -11.30
C TYR A 75 1.70 6.65 -11.96
N SER A 76 1.72 7.33 -13.10
CA SER A 76 0.53 7.70 -13.87
C SER A 76 -0.28 6.48 -14.28
N ARG A 77 0.38 5.36 -14.55
CA ARG A 77 -0.29 4.08 -14.84
C ARG A 77 -0.62 3.28 -13.57
N LEU A 78 0.31 3.19 -12.62
CA LEU A 78 0.18 2.29 -11.47
C LEU A 78 -0.85 2.76 -10.45
N ILE A 79 -0.93 4.06 -10.17
CA ILE A 79 -1.89 4.62 -9.22
C ILE A 79 -3.34 4.31 -9.61
N PRO A 80 -3.82 4.64 -10.83
CA PRO A 80 -5.19 4.32 -11.22
C PRO A 80 -5.43 2.81 -11.32
N SER A 81 -4.43 2.03 -11.72
CA SER A 81 -4.53 0.56 -11.76
C SER A 81 -4.73 -0.04 -10.37
N LEU A 82 -3.99 0.45 -9.38
CA LEU A 82 -4.11 0.01 -7.99
C LEU A 82 -5.48 0.39 -7.42
N LYS A 83 -5.97 1.61 -7.69
CA LYS A 83 -7.31 2.05 -7.29
C LYS A 83 -8.40 1.13 -7.85
N TYR A 84 -8.33 0.81 -9.14
CA TYR A 84 -9.27 -0.10 -9.78
C TYR A 84 -9.23 -1.50 -9.14
N LEU A 85 -8.02 -2.01 -8.85
CA LEU A 85 -7.84 -3.30 -8.19
C LEU A 85 -8.46 -3.30 -6.79
N THR A 86 -8.22 -2.27 -5.98
CA THR A 86 -8.78 -2.18 -4.63
C THR A 86 -10.30 -2.06 -4.65
N ASP A 87 -10.88 -1.39 -5.66
CA ASP A 87 -12.33 -1.31 -5.83
C ASP A 87 -12.93 -2.69 -6.18
N ILE A 88 -12.29 -3.45 -7.06
CA ILE A 88 -12.70 -4.83 -7.38
C ILE A 88 -12.64 -5.71 -6.14
N VAL A 89 -11.51 -5.70 -5.42
CA VAL A 89 -11.33 -6.51 -4.22
C VAL A 89 -12.37 -6.15 -3.17
N SER A 90 -12.67 -4.86 -3.00
CA SER A 90 -13.71 -4.39 -2.09
C SER A 90 -15.07 -4.99 -2.42
N ARG A 91 -15.45 -5.00 -3.71
CA ARG A 91 -16.73 -5.57 -4.17
C ARG A 91 -16.79 -7.07 -3.96
N ILE A 92 -15.76 -7.81 -4.38
CA ILE A 92 -15.71 -9.28 -4.28
C ILE A 92 -15.82 -9.72 -2.81
N LEU A 93 -15.06 -9.06 -1.93
CA LEU A 93 -15.03 -9.43 -0.52
C LEU A 93 -16.28 -8.98 0.24
N SER A 94 -16.93 -7.88 -0.17
CA SER A 94 -18.19 -7.43 0.43
C SER A 94 -19.40 -8.28 0.01
N HIS A 95 -19.32 -8.96 -1.13
CA HIS A 95 -20.42 -9.78 -1.64
C HIS A 95 -20.93 -10.84 -0.65
N ASN A 96 -20.08 -11.36 0.25
CA ASN A 96 -20.48 -12.37 1.24
C ASN A 96 -20.91 -11.77 2.59
N ILE A 97 -20.96 -10.44 2.73
CA ILE A 97 -21.38 -9.74 3.95
C ILE A 97 -22.80 -9.19 3.82
N ASP A 98 -23.26 -9.00 2.58
CA ASP A 98 -24.61 -8.51 2.28
C ASP A 98 -25.65 -9.65 2.16
N ASP A 99 -25.21 -10.93 2.29
CA ASP A 99 -26.03 -12.15 2.37
C ASP A 99 -26.13 -12.65 3.83
#